data_AF-A0A1Q7UE19-F1
#
_entry.id   AF-A0A1Q7UE19-F1
#
_cell.length_a   1.000
_cell.length_b   1.000
_cell.length_c   1.000
_cell.angle_alpha   90.00
_cell.angle_beta   90.00
_cell.angle_gamma   90.00
#
_symmetry.space_group_name_H-M   'P 1'
#
loop_
_entity.id
_entity.type
_entity.pdbx_description
1 polymer ?
#
loop_
_entity_poly.entity_id
_entity_poly.type
_entity_poly.pdbx_seq_one_letter_code
_entity_poly.pdbx_strand_id
1 'polypeptide(L)'
;MGFEPTAEQRELRQLAHEFAERELRPIAAEWDAREEYPPDLLAKAARAGLTSYAIPAEHGGGGADAVTSALIAEELSWGCAGLASTLQATMFPVRPLLRFGTEAHRGRYLPLLAREEGALAAIAFTEPHAGSDVAAMRAQARREGDAYVLDGEKVYITNGGIADLTVVFAKLDGEITAFLAEKDDVTPGRVERKLGLRASHTGSVLLRDARLPADRLLGNEGQGLEVAFDFFQASRPQVAASAVGVARAAFEYATDYARGREAFGRPILSRQGVSFKLADMAMLVEAARLLVWRAAAAVDAGDDAGLLGSYAKAFAADAAMQITTDAVQVLGGAGIMRDHPVEKWMRDAKVFQIVEGTSEIQRQIVSTYLKNDTGGLLGRG
;
A
#
# COMPACT_ATOMS: atom_id res chain seq x y z
N MET A 1 7.57 0.77 -27.29
CA MET A 1 7.16 1.03 -25.89
C MET A 1 6.58 2.43 -25.84
N GLY A 2 5.34 2.57 -25.36
CA GLY A 2 4.77 3.88 -25.02
C GLY A 2 4.87 4.08 -23.51
N PHE A 3 5.27 5.27 -23.08
CA PHE A 3 5.31 5.69 -21.67
C PHE A 3 4.13 6.60 -21.31
N GLU A 4 3.24 6.83 -22.27
CA GLU A 4 2.08 7.68 -22.11
C GLU A 4 0.91 6.86 -21.57
N PRO A 5 0.24 7.30 -20.49
CA PRO A 5 -0.99 6.68 -20.03
C PRO A 5 -2.07 6.71 -21.14
N THR A 6 -2.99 5.75 -21.11
CA THR A 6 -4.19 5.78 -21.97
C THR A 6 -5.10 6.95 -21.61
N ALA A 7 -6.15 7.20 -22.42
CA ALA A 7 -7.12 8.25 -22.10
C ALA A 7 -7.84 7.98 -20.78
N GLU A 8 -8.31 6.75 -20.60
CA GLU A 8 -8.93 6.26 -19.37
C GLU A 8 -8.00 6.35 -18.15
N GLN A 9 -6.73 5.94 -18.30
CA GLN A 9 -5.73 6.09 -17.24
C GLN A 9 -5.52 7.56 -16.85
N ARG A 10 -5.53 8.49 -17.81
CA ARG A 10 -5.45 9.93 -17.50
C ARG A 10 -6.68 10.43 -16.76
N GLU A 11 -7.87 10.01 -17.16
CA GLU A 11 -9.13 10.40 -16.50
C GLU A 11 -9.19 9.91 -15.06
N LEU A 12 -8.85 8.64 -14.81
CA LEU A 12 -8.83 8.06 -13.46
C LEU A 12 -7.73 8.65 -12.59
N ARG A 13 -6.55 8.92 -13.17
CA ARG A 13 -5.49 9.66 -12.47
C ARG A 13 -5.96 11.07 -12.07
N GLN A 14 -6.61 11.79 -12.99
CA GLN A 14 -7.12 13.14 -12.72
C GLN A 14 -8.19 13.10 -11.62
N LEU A 15 -9.12 12.15 -11.66
CA LEU A 15 -10.12 11.95 -10.62
C LEU A 15 -9.48 11.72 -9.25
N ALA A 16 -8.48 10.83 -9.17
CA ALA A 16 -7.77 10.57 -7.92
C ALA A 16 -7.00 11.81 -7.42
N HIS A 17 -6.40 12.60 -8.32
CA HIS A 17 -5.72 13.84 -7.98
C HIS A 17 -6.67 14.89 -7.41
N GLU A 18 -7.81 15.12 -8.07
CA GLU A 18 -8.83 16.08 -7.61
C GLU A 18 -9.40 15.68 -6.25
N PHE A 19 -9.63 14.39 -6.04
CA PHE A 19 -10.03 13.87 -4.72
C PHE A 19 -8.94 14.09 -3.68
N ALA A 20 -7.68 13.80 -4.01
CA ALA A 20 -6.55 13.99 -3.11
C ALA A 20 -6.35 15.47 -2.71
N GLU A 21 -6.49 16.39 -3.67
CA GLU A 21 -6.38 17.83 -3.46
C GLU A 21 -7.54 18.38 -2.60
N ARG A 22 -8.78 17.93 -2.84
CA ARG A 22 -9.98 18.48 -2.18
C ARG A 22 -10.30 17.81 -0.85
N GLU A 23 -10.11 16.50 -0.74
CA GLU A 23 -10.61 15.69 0.37
C GLU A 23 -9.51 15.14 1.28
N LEU A 24 -8.27 14.99 0.79
CA LEU A 24 -7.16 14.43 1.58
C LEU A 24 -6.21 15.51 2.11
N ARG A 25 -5.63 16.33 1.22
CA ARG A 25 -4.61 17.31 1.57
C ARG A 25 -5.07 18.31 2.64
N PRO A 26 -6.27 18.91 2.58
CA PRO A 26 -6.66 19.99 3.50
C PRO A 26 -6.80 19.52 4.95
N ILE A 27 -7.12 18.23 5.15
CA ILE A 27 -7.36 17.65 6.47
C ILE A 27 -6.14 16.84 6.98
N ALA A 28 -5.10 16.66 6.16
CA ALA A 28 -4.00 15.74 6.43
C ALA A 28 -3.24 16.04 7.74
N ALA A 29 -3.02 17.32 8.07
CA ALA A 29 -2.29 17.71 9.28
C ALA A 29 -3.11 17.47 10.55
N GLU A 30 -4.41 17.77 10.52
CA GLU A 30 -5.31 17.55 11.65
C GLU A 30 -5.39 16.06 12.01
N TRP A 31 -5.66 15.21 11.03
CA TRP A 31 -5.82 13.77 11.27
C TRP A 31 -4.50 13.05 11.56
N ASP A 32 -3.36 13.55 11.07
CA ASP A 32 -2.05 13.10 11.55
C ASP A 32 -1.85 13.42 13.03
N ALA A 33 -2.20 14.63 13.47
CA ALA A 33 -2.07 15.04 14.86
C ALA A 33 -2.96 14.21 15.80
N ARG A 34 -4.20 13.92 15.36
CA ARG A 34 -5.18 13.12 16.10
C ARG A 34 -4.84 11.63 16.16
N GLU A 35 -4.04 11.12 15.21
CA GLU A 35 -3.79 9.68 15.03
C GLU A 35 -5.07 8.86 14.80
N GLU A 36 -6.02 9.46 14.08
CA GLU A 36 -7.35 8.89 13.83
C GLU A 36 -7.66 8.92 12.32
N TYR A 37 -8.64 8.11 11.91
CA TYR A 37 -9.17 8.10 10.55
C TYR A 37 -10.51 8.86 10.49
N PRO A 38 -10.71 9.76 9.50
CA PRO A 38 -11.96 10.51 9.37
C PRO A 38 -13.15 9.60 9.05
N PRO A 39 -14.25 9.66 9.81
CA PRO A 39 -15.37 8.72 9.66
C PRO A 39 -16.05 8.77 8.28
N ASP A 40 -16.13 9.96 7.67
CA ASP A 40 -16.85 10.14 6.40
C ASP A 40 -15.97 9.92 5.15
N LEU A 41 -14.64 9.82 5.32
CA LEU A 41 -13.72 9.80 4.19
C LEU A 41 -13.89 8.54 3.34
N LEU A 42 -14.15 7.40 3.99
CA LEU A 42 -14.38 6.13 3.30
C LEU A 42 -15.58 6.21 2.35
N ALA A 43 -16.73 6.69 2.84
CA ALA A 43 -17.94 6.80 2.04
C ALA A 43 -17.79 7.83 0.91
N LYS A 44 -17.04 8.92 1.12
CA LYS A 44 -16.70 9.88 0.06
C LYS A 44 -15.86 9.24 -1.05
N ALA A 45 -14.81 8.50 -0.67
CA ALA A 45 -13.95 7.80 -1.62
C ALA A 45 -14.70 6.70 -2.38
N ALA A 46 -15.58 5.97 -1.70
CA ALA A 46 -16.40 4.92 -2.29
C ALA A 46 -17.37 5.46 -3.35
N ARG A 47 -18.10 6.55 -3.05
CA ARG A 47 -18.95 7.23 -4.04
C ARG A 47 -18.18 7.81 -5.23
N ALA A 48 -16.90 8.11 -5.06
CA ALA A 48 -16.01 8.53 -6.15
C ALA A 48 -15.42 7.34 -6.94
N GLY A 49 -15.72 6.09 -6.56
CA GLY A 49 -15.15 4.89 -7.19
C GLY A 49 -13.70 4.57 -6.77
N LEU A 50 -13.15 5.29 -5.80
CA LEU A 50 -11.73 5.19 -5.40
C LEU A 50 -11.45 4.05 -4.39
N THR A 51 -12.46 3.27 -4.02
CA THR A 51 -12.33 2.06 -3.17
C THR A 51 -12.79 0.78 -3.87
N SER A 52 -13.18 0.86 -5.14
CA SER A 52 -13.71 -0.25 -5.94
C SER A 52 -13.13 -0.30 -7.36
N TYR A 53 -12.13 0.54 -7.66
CA TYR A 53 -11.62 0.76 -9.02
C TYR A 53 -11.14 -0.53 -9.70
N ALA A 54 -10.48 -1.46 -8.99
CA ALA A 54 -9.99 -2.72 -9.59
C ALA A 54 -10.95 -3.92 -9.42
N ILE A 55 -12.13 -3.71 -8.82
CA ILE A 55 -13.16 -4.76 -8.76
C ILE A 55 -13.79 -4.87 -10.16
N PRO A 56 -14.00 -6.08 -10.72
CA PRO A 56 -14.65 -6.22 -12.02
C PRO A 56 -16.03 -5.56 -12.08
N ALA A 57 -16.39 -5.03 -13.25
CA ALA A 57 -17.65 -4.30 -13.44
C ALA A 57 -18.89 -5.14 -13.11
N GLU A 58 -18.87 -6.45 -13.37
CA GLU A 58 -19.94 -7.40 -13.01
C GLU A 58 -20.18 -7.53 -11.50
N HIS A 59 -19.22 -7.08 -10.68
CA HIS A 59 -19.31 -7.02 -9.23
C HIS A 59 -19.45 -5.59 -8.68
N GLY A 60 -19.74 -4.61 -9.55
CA GLY A 60 -20.00 -3.21 -9.18
C GLY A 60 -18.77 -2.31 -9.11
N GLY A 61 -17.61 -2.74 -9.62
CA GLY A 61 -16.39 -1.93 -9.65
C GLY A 61 -16.03 -1.33 -11.00
N GLY A 62 -14.81 -0.79 -11.10
CA GLY A 62 -14.29 -0.12 -12.30
C GLY A 62 -13.49 -1.01 -13.26
N GLY A 63 -13.06 -2.20 -12.84
CA GLY A 63 -12.24 -3.11 -13.66
C GLY A 63 -10.85 -2.57 -14.03
N ALA A 64 -10.33 -1.59 -13.30
CA ALA A 64 -9.05 -0.95 -13.57
C ALA A 64 -7.88 -1.93 -13.45
N ASP A 65 -6.94 -1.82 -14.39
CA ASP A 65 -5.71 -2.62 -14.43
C ASP A 65 -4.71 -2.18 -13.33
N ALA A 66 -3.62 -2.93 -13.17
CA ALA A 66 -2.60 -2.68 -12.15
C ALA A 66 -1.84 -1.37 -12.40
N VAL A 67 -1.59 -0.99 -13.67
CA VAL A 67 -0.99 0.31 -14.01
C VAL A 67 -1.89 1.46 -13.54
N THR A 68 -3.18 1.40 -13.84
CA THR A 68 -4.19 2.37 -13.42
C THR A 68 -4.30 2.41 -11.90
N SER A 69 -4.29 1.25 -11.25
CA SER A 69 -4.27 1.12 -9.79
C SER A 69 -3.05 1.82 -9.17
N ALA A 70 -1.87 1.69 -9.79
CA ALA A 70 -0.66 2.38 -9.35
C ALA A 70 -0.76 3.91 -9.54
N LEU A 71 -1.33 4.39 -10.66
CA LEU A 71 -1.58 5.82 -10.87
C LEU A 71 -2.50 6.39 -9.78
N ILE A 72 -3.61 5.71 -9.47
CA ILE A 72 -4.54 6.12 -8.41
C ILE A 72 -3.81 6.15 -7.04
N ALA A 73 -3.03 5.12 -6.71
CA ALA A 73 -2.30 5.06 -5.46
C ALA A 73 -1.25 6.17 -5.30
N GLU A 74 -0.56 6.54 -6.39
CA GLU A 74 0.36 7.68 -6.41
C GLU A 74 -0.37 8.99 -6.10
N GLU A 75 -1.50 9.26 -6.75
CA GLU A 75 -2.26 10.50 -6.58
C GLU A 75 -2.90 10.63 -5.19
N LEU A 76 -3.49 9.56 -4.65
CA LEU A 76 -4.05 9.58 -3.29
C LEU A 76 -2.95 9.80 -2.24
N SER A 77 -1.80 9.16 -2.42
CA SER A 77 -0.67 9.27 -1.48
C SER A 77 0.04 10.61 -1.59
N TRP A 78 0.03 11.24 -2.78
CA TRP A 78 0.41 12.62 -2.93
C TRP A 78 -0.40 13.47 -1.95
N GLY A 79 -1.73 13.36 -1.92
CA GLY A 79 -2.60 14.10 -0.99
C GLY A 79 -2.34 13.82 0.49
N CYS A 80 -2.38 12.55 0.91
CA CYS A 80 -1.95 12.12 2.25
C CYS A 80 -1.83 10.60 2.33
N ALA A 81 -0.61 10.06 2.36
CA ALA A 81 -0.39 8.61 2.47
C ALA A 81 -1.05 7.97 3.70
N GLY A 82 -1.12 8.66 4.85
CA GLY A 82 -1.80 8.14 6.04
C GLY A 82 -3.29 7.87 5.80
N LEU A 83 -4.00 8.85 5.24
CA LEU A 83 -5.43 8.71 4.90
C LEU A 83 -5.64 7.74 3.74
N ALA A 84 -4.79 7.83 2.72
CA ALA A 84 -4.85 6.96 1.54
C ALA A 84 -4.60 5.49 1.89
N SER A 85 -3.77 5.18 2.91
CA SER A 85 -3.48 3.79 3.30
C SER A 85 -4.72 3.01 3.70
N THR A 86 -5.63 3.62 4.47
CA THR A 86 -6.89 2.97 4.87
C THR A 86 -7.80 2.73 3.67
N LEU A 87 -7.86 3.67 2.72
CA LEU A 87 -8.63 3.54 1.48
C LEU A 87 -8.04 2.47 0.56
N GLN A 88 -6.73 2.47 0.35
CA GLN A 88 -6.07 1.51 -0.53
C GLN A 88 -6.14 0.08 0.04
N ALA A 89 -6.13 -0.08 1.36
CA ALA A 89 -6.26 -1.38 2.00
C ALA A 89 -7.62 -2.06 1.75
N THR A 90 -8.67 -1.32 1.36
CA THR A 90 -9.97 -1.92 0.97
C THR A 90 -9.82 -2.84 -0.25
N MET A 91 -8.78 -2.62 -1.06
CA MET A 91 -8.50 -3.38 -2.27
C MET A 91 -7.65 -4.63 -2.02
N PHE A 92 -7.08 -4.82 -0.83
CA PHE A 92 -6.19 -5.94 -0.55
C PHE A 92 -6.81 -7.33 -0.80
N PRO A 93 -8.09 -7.60 -0.46
CA PRO A 93 -8.68 -8.90 -0.73
C PRO A 93 -9.06 -9.12 -2.19
N VAL A 94 -9.13 -8.08 -3.03
CA VAL A 94 -9.72 -8.19 -4.37
C VAL A 94 -8.96 -9.16 -5.25
N ARG A 95 -7.64 -9.02 -5.36
CA ARG A 95 -6.83 -9.97 -6.14
C ARG A 95 -6.87 -11.40 -5.58
N PRO A 96 -6.67 -11.64 -4.26
CA PRO A 96 -6.87 -12.97 -3.67
C PRO A 96 -8.24 -13.59 -3.96
N LEU A 97 -9.33 -12.82 -3.88
CA LEU A 97 -10.69 -13.28 -4.18
C LEU A 97 -10.86 -13.65 -5.66
N LEU A 98 -10.30 -12.86 -6.57
CA LEU A 98 -10.36 -13.15 -8.00
C LEU A 98 -9.55 -14.40 -8.38
N ARG A 99 -8.39 -14.60 -7.75
CA ARG A 99 -7.44 -15.67 -8.10
C ARG A 99 -7.74 -17.00 -7.40
N PHE A 100 -8.14 -16.96 -6.13
CA PHE A 100 -8.27 -18.14 -5.27
C PHE A 100 -9.67 -18.31 -4.68
N GLY A 101 -10.53 -17.29 -4.82
CA GLY A 101 -11.91 -17.39 -4.37
C GLY A 101 -12.73 -18.36 -5.21
N THR A 102 -13.78 -18.90 -4.60
CA THR A 102 -14.89 -19.56 -5.30
C THR A 102 -15.83 -18.52 -5.90
N GLU A 103 -16.76 -18.95 -6.77
CA GLU A 103 -17.84 -18.09 -7.25
C GLU A 103 -18.67 -17.51 -6.09
N ALA A 104 -18.90 -18.29 -5.03
CA ALA A 104 -19.60 -17.83 -3.84
C ALA A 104 -18.83 -16.73 -3.10
N HIS A 105 -17.49 -16.83 -3.02
CA HIS A 105 -16.66 -15.77 -2.45
C HIS A 105 -16.75 -14.49 -3.27
N ARG A 106 -16.57 -14.59 -4.59
CA ARG A 106 -16.63 -13.44 -5.52
C ARG A 106 -17.99 -12.75 -5.44
N GLY A 107 -19.08 -13.53 -5.55
CA GLY A 107 -20.44 -13.01 -5.50
C GLY A 107 -20.84 -12.38 -4.16
N ARG A 108 -20.22 -12.80 -3.04
CA ARG A 108 -20.48 -12.22 -1.72
C ARG A 108 -19.62 -10.99 -1.42
N TYR A 109 -18.31 -11.10 -1.59
CA TYR A 109 -17.37 -10.13 -1.04
C TYR A 109 -16.98 -9.02 -2.00
N LEU A 110 -16.95 -9.26 -3.31
CA LEU A 110 -16.62 -8.19 -4.25
C LEU A 110 -17.72 -7.09 -4.28
N PRO A 111 -19.03 -7.42 -4.32
CA PRO A 111 -20.07 -6.41 -4.17
C PRO A 111 -20.06 -5.70 -2.82
N LEU A 112 -19.72 -6.40 -1.73
CA LEU A 112 -19.55 -5.79 -0.41
C LEU A 112 -18.50 -4.68 -0.44
N LEU A 113 -17.34 -4.95 -1.07
CA LEU A 113 -16.24 -3.99 -1.20
C LEU A 113 -16.56 -2.84 -2.18
N ALA A 114 -17.53 -3.03 -3.07
CA ALA A 114 -17.97 -2.04 -4.05
C ALA A 114 -19.12 -1.13 -3.58
N ARG A 115 -19.65 -1.31 -2.36
CA ARG A 115 -20.79 -0.52 -1.86
C ARG A 115 -20.46 0.97 -1.76
N GLU A 116 -21.44 1.83 -2.00
CA GLU A 116 -21.27 3.30 -1.98
C GLU A 116 -20.97 3.86 -0.59
N GLU A 117 -21.36 3.17 0.48
CA GLU A 117 -20.99 3.51 1.86
C GLU A 117 -19.51 3.18 2.16
N GLY A 118 -18.88 2.39 1.29
CA GLY A 118 -17.52 1.85 1.45
C GLY A 118 -17.42 0.74 2.50
N ALA A 119 -16.55 -0.23 2.26
CA ALA A 119 -16.24 -1.30 3.21
C ALA A 119 -14.74 -1.31 3.48
N LEU A 120 -14.38 -1.38 4.76
CA LEU A 120 -13.00 -1.55 5.16
C LEU A 120 -12.57 -2.99 4.90
N ALA A 121 -11.35 -3.14 4.41
CA ALA A 121 -10.74 -4.44 4.26
C ALA A 121 -9.33 -4.47 4.82
N ALA A 122 -8.87 -5.67 5.15
CA ALA A 122 -7.56 -5.93 5.72
C ALA A 122 -6.98 -7.25 5.22
N ILE A 123 -5.67 -7.39 5.38
CA ILE A 123 -4.95 -8.65 5.18
C ILE A 123 -3.98 -8.86 6.34
N ALA A 124 -4.01 -10.05 6.95
CA ALA A 124 -3.42 -10.30 8.25
C ALA A 124 -2.38 -11.43 8.22
N PHE A 125 -1.13 -11.04 7.96
CA PHE A 125 0.04 -11.92 7.96
C PHE A 125 0.79 -11.89 9.29
N THR A 126 1.21 -10.68 9.68
CA THR A 126 2.25 -10.42 10.66
C THR A 126 1.82 -10.76 12.08
N GLU A 127 2.76 -11.36 12.82
CA GLU A 127 2.62 -11.72 14.22
C GLU A 127 3.73 -11.06 15.04
N PRO A 128 3.59 -10.94 16.38
CA PRO A 128 4.58 -10.27 17.22
C PRO A 128 6.03 -10.76 17.01
N HIS A 129 6.22 -12.06 16.73
CA HIS A 129 7.52 -12.68 16.50
C HIS A 129 7.87 -12.92 15.03
N ALA A 130 6.93 -12.70 14.09
CA ALA A 130 7.09 -13.07 12.68
C ALA A 130 6.51 -11.98 11.76
N GLY A 131 7.42 -11.17 11.19
CA GLY A 131 7.10 -10.20 10.14
C GLY A 131 7.71 -10.60 8.81
N SER A 132 9.02 -10.40 8.67
CA SER A 132 9.77 -10.76 7.45
C SER A 132 9.80 -12.26 7.17
N ASP A 133 9.87 -13.08 8.23
CA ASP A 133 9.78 -14.54 8.14
C ASP A 133 8.33 -15.00 8.32
N VAL A 134 7.52 -14.84 7.27
CA VAL A 134 6.09 -15.18 7.27
C VAL A 134 5.88 -16.69 7.54
N ALA A 135 6.82 -17.54 7.14
CA ALA A 135 6.75 -18.99 7.35
C ALA A 135 6.83 -19.39 8.84
N ALA A 136 7.45 -18.54 9.68
CA ALA A 136 7.55 -18.72 11.12
C ALA A 136 6.27 -18.33 11.90
N MET A 137 5.17 -18.03 11.22
CA MET A 137 3.88 -17.76 11.88
C MET A 137 3.45 -18.93 12.78
N ARG A 138 2.75 -18.61 13.86
CA ARG A 138 2.32 -19.52 14.92
C ARG A 138 0.81 -19.53 15.13
N ALA A 139 0.05 -18.55 14.63
CA ALA A 139 -1.41 -18.63 14.66
C ALA A 139 -1.85 -19.96 14.06
N GLN A 140 -2.75 -20.67 14.74
CA GLN A 140 -3.21 -22.00 14.38
C GLN A 140 -4.65 -21.94 13.88
N ALA A 141 -4.99 -22.85 12.99
CA ALA A 141 -6.33 -23.23 12.62
C ALA A 141 -6.49 -24.72 12.89
N ARG A 142 -7.68 -25.12 13.32
CA ARG A 142 -8.06 -26.53 13.47
C ARG A 142 -9.45 -26.76 12.92
N ARG A 143 -9.67 -27.90 12.29
CA ARG A 143 -10.97 -28.28 11.75
C ARG A 143 -11.87 -28.81 12.87
N GLU A 144 -13.08 -28.29 12.96
CA GLU A 144 -14.12 -28.76 13.88
C GLU A 144 -15.46 -28.93 13.15
N GLY A 145 -15.70 -30.13 12.62
CA GLY A 145 -16.91 -30.42 11.84
C GLY A 145 -16.91 -29.65 10.52
N ASP A 146 -17.87 -28.75 10.36
CA ASP A 146 -18.08 -27.87 9.20
C ASP A 146 -17.51 -26.46 9.40
N ALA A 147 -16.59 -26.29 10.36
CA ALA A 147 -15.94 -25.02 10.66
C ALA A 147 -14.42 -25.17 10.87
N TYR A 148 -13.72 -24.06 10.78
CA TYR A 148 -12.35 -23.86 11.25
C TYR A 148 -12.38 -22.99 12.50
N VAL A 149 -11.59 -23.35 13.50
CA VAL A 149 -11.38 -22.53 14.70
C VAL A 149 -9.96 -22.02 14.68
N LEU A 150 -9.80 -20.70 14.70
CA LEU A 150 -8.51 -20.02 14.62
C LEU A 150 -8.11 -19.47 16.00
N ASP A 151 -6.86 -19.68 16.37
CA ASP A 151 -6.25 -19.15 17.58
C ASP A 151 -4.91 -18.42 17.29
N GLY A 152 -4.74 -17.23 17.84
CA GLY A 152 -3.51 -16.44 17.71
C GLY A 152 -3.72 -14.93 17.71
N GLU A 153 -2.65 -14.19 17.44
CA GLU A 153 -2.66 -12.73 17.35
C GLU A 153 -1.93 -12.27 16.10
N LYS A 154 -2.59 -11.41 15.32
CA LYS A 154 -1.98 -10.65 14.24
C LYS A 154 -1.76 -9.22 14.69
N VAL A 155 -0.64 -8.62 14.28
CA VAL A 155 -0.25 -7.25 14.68
C VAL A 155 0.15 -6.42 13.47
N TYR A 156 0.10 -5.09 13.63
CA TYR A 156 0.42 -4.13 12.58
C TYR A 156 -0.49 -4.23 11.33
N ILE A 157 -1.75 -4.65 11.53
CA ILE A 157 -2.69 -4.83 10.44
C ILE A 157 -3.36 -3.50 10.12
N THR A 158 -3.17 -2.99 8.90
CA THR A 158 -3.94 -1.85 8.39
C THR A 158 -5.42 -2.20 8.38
N ASN A 159 -6.27 -1.34 8.94
CA ASN A 159 -7.69 -1.60 9.21
C ASN A 159 -7.94 -2.79 10.17
N GLY A 160 -6.91 -3.22 10.90
CA GLY A 160 -6.96 -4.38 11.80
C GLY A 160 -8.02 -4.23 12.89
N GLY A 161 -8.85 -5.27 13.02
CA GLY A 161 -9.90 -5.35 14.04
C GLY A 161 -11.15 -4.54 13.74
N ILE A 162 -11.15 -3.71 12.69
CA ILE A 162 -12.31 -2.89 12.31
C ILE A 162 -12.80 -3.14 10.88
N ALA A 163 -12.05 -3.89 10.08
CA ALA A 163 -12.39 -4.22 8.71
C ALA A 163 -13.68 -5.06 8.61
N ASP A 164 -14.51 -4.76 7.61
CA ASP A 164 -15.67 -5.58 7.23
C ASP A 164 -15.24 -6.96 6.72
N LEU A 165 -14.09 -7.04 6.04
CA LEU A 165 -13.47 -8.27 5.56
C LEU A 165 -11.96 -8.30 5.82
N THR A 166 -11.48 -9.39 6.42
CA THR A 166 -10.05 -9.65 6.63
C THR A 166 -9.65 -10.98 5.99
N VAL A 167 -8.63 -10.97 5.13
CA VAL A 167 -7.95 -12.20 4.73
C VAL A 167 -6.94 -12.57 5.82
N VAL A 168 -7.17 -13.67 6.54
CA VAL A 168 -6.36 -14.12 7.69
C VAL A 168 -5.54 -15.34 7.32
N PHE A 169 -4.27 -15.37 7.70
CA PHE A 169 -3.39 -16.52 7.50
C PHE A 169 -3.09 -17.23 8.81
N ALA A 170 -3.27 -18.55 8.86
CA ALA A 170 -2.97 -19.38 10.03
C ALA A 170 -2.47 -20.76 9.60
N LYS A 171 -1.76 -21.47 10.48
CA LYS A 171 -1.28 -22.82 10.25
C LYS A 171 -2.38 -23.85 10.52
N LEU A 172 -2.71 -24.66 9.53
CA LEU A 172 -3.54 -25.85 9.64
C LEU A 172 -2.66 -27.07 9.34
N ASP A 173 -2.54 -27.98 10.29
CA ASP A 173 -1.69 -29.18 10.18
C ASP A 173 -0.24 -28.88 9.76
N GLY A 174 0.29 -27.74 10.21
CA GLY A 174 1.65 -27.27 9.94
C GLY A 174 1.81 -26.44 8.66
N GLU A 175 0.82 -26.43 7.78
CA GLU A 175 0.83 -25.68 6.52
C GLU A 175 0.05 -24.36 6.65
N ILE A 176 0.50 -23.32 5.97
CA ILE A 176 -0.16 -22.02 6.02
C ILE A 176 -1.40 -22.05 5.13
N THR A 177 -2.54 -21.67 5.67
CA THR A 177 -3.84 -21.61 5.01
C THR A 177 -4.43 -20.21 5.13
N ALA A 178 -5.16 -19.77 4.10
CA ALA A 178 -5.83 -18.46 4.05
C ALA A 178 -7.33 -18.60 4.32
N PHE A 179 -7.89 -17.66 5.09
CA PHE A 179 -9.30 -17.65 5.47
C PHE A 179 -9.91 -16.25 5.29
N LEU A 180 -11.22 -16.19 5.05
CA LEU A 180 -12.03 -14.98 4.94
C LEU A 180 -12.80 -14.76 6.24
N ALA A 181 -12.31 -13.85 7.08
CA ALA A 181 -12.98 -13.48 8.33
C ALA A 181 -13.77 -12.18 8.15
N GLU A 182 -15.04 -12.19 8.52
CA GLU A 182 -15.86 -10.98 8.64
C GLU A 182 -15.59 -10.28 9.98
N LYS A 183 -16.04 -9.03 10.09
CA LYS A 183 -15.80 -8.17 11.26
C LYS A 183 -16.10 -8.85 12.60
N ASP A 184 -17.23 -9.55 12.69
CA ASP A 184 -17.70 -10.17 13.93
C ASP A 184 -17.02 -11.53 14.21
N ASP A 185 -16.27 -12.08 13.24
CA ASP A 185 -15.52 -13.32 13.41
C ASP A 185 -14.23 -13.12 14.23
N VAL A 186 -13.74 -11.88 14.34
CA VAL A 186 -12.47 -11.54 14.98
C VAL A 186 -12.64 -10.49 16.07
N THR A 187 -11.75 -10.49 17.06
CA THR A 187 -11.76 -9.47 18.12
C THR A 187 -10.72 -8.39 17.83
N PRO A 188 -11.08 -7.09 17.85
CA PRO A 188 -10.09 -6.01 17.77
C PRO A 188 -9.15 -6.03 18.97
N GLY A 189 -7.85 -5.89 18.71
CA GLY A 189 -6.84 -5.73 19.75
C GLY A 189 -6.37 -4.29 19.91
N ARG A 190 -5.07 -4.12 20.21
CA ARG A 190 -4.47 -2.80 20.41
C ARG A 190 -4.41 -2.01 19.10
N VAL A 191 -4.67 -0.70 19.18
CA VAL A 191 -4.36 0.25 18.10
C VAL A 191 -2.95 0.79 18.29
N GLU A 192 -2.15 0.74 17.22
CA GLU A 192 -0.72 1.02 17.25
C GLU A 192 -0.40 2.50 17.06
N ARG A 193 0.49 3.03 17.91
CA ARG A 193 1.03 4.39 17.79
C ARG A 193 2.28 4.39 16.92
N LYS A 194 2.25 5.13 15.82
CA LYS A 194 3.25 5.03 14.74
C LYS A 194 4.03 6.32 14.55
N LEU A 195 5.24 6.21 13.98
CA LEU A 195 6.04 7.36 13.55
C LEU A 195 5.34 8.18 12.45
N GLY A 196 4.87 7.50 11.42
CA GLY A 196 4.22 8.06 10.24
C GLY A 196 2.99 7.25 9.84
N LEU A 197 2.27 7.72 8.83
CA LEU A 197 0.95 7.24 8.43
C LEU A 197 -0.01 7.24 9.63
N ARG A 198 0.09 8.26 10.50
CA ARG A 198 -0.63 8.31 11.78
C ARG A 198 -2.15 8.37 11.62
N ALA A 199 -2.61 8.96 10.52
CA ALA A 199 -4.03 8.99 10.15
C ALA A 199 -4.57 7.65 9.60
N SER A 200 -3.72 6.63 9.43
CA SER A 200 -4.13 5.27 9.08
C SER A 200 -4.45 4.47 10.34
N HIS A 201 -5.56 3.73 10.32
CA HIS A 201 -5.84 2.76 11.38
C HIS A 201 -4.91 1.55 11.24
N THR A 202 -4.15 1.26 12.29
CA THR A 202 -3.30 0.06 12.36
C THR A 202 -3.53 -0.60 13.70
N GLY A 203 -4.00 -1.84 13.69
CA GLY A 203 -4.34 -2.54 14.93
C GLY A 203 -4.04 -4.02 14.90
N SER A 204 -4.18 -4.65 16.06
CA SER A 204 -4.12 -6.10 16.17
C SER A 204 -5.47 -6.75 15.82
N VAL A 205 -5.40 -7.96 15.28
CA VAL A 205 -6.54 -8.86 15.08
C VAL A 205 -6.33 -10.05 16.01
N LEU A 206 -7.21 -10.21 17.00
CA LEU A 206 -7.15 -11.30 17.96
C LEU A 206 -8.08 -12.43 17.48
N LEU A 207 -7.49 -13.60 17.27
CA LEU A 207 -8.19 -14.83 16.90
C LEU A 207 -8.32 -15.63 18.20
N ARG A 208 -9.43 -15.45 18.92
CA ARG A 208 -9.66 -16.12 20.22
C ARG A 208 -10.74 -17.18 20.02
N ASP A 209 -10.31 -18.38 19.65
CA ASP A 209 -11.22 -19.43 19.17
C ASP A 209 -12.21 -18.91 18.10
N ALA A 210 -11.69 -18.09 17.17
CA ALA A 210 -12.47 -17.49 16.10
C ALA A 210 -13.01 -18.58 15.18
N ARG A 211 -14.34 -18.78 15.20
CA ARG A 211 -15.01 -19.90 14.52
C ARG A 211 -15.53 -19.46 13.16
N LEU A 212 -14.85 -19.89 12.10
CA LEU A 212 -15.19 -19.60 10.72
C LEU A 212 -15.90 -20.79 10.07
N PRO A 213 -17.04 -20.62 9.39
CA PRO A 213 -17.63 -21.71 8.61
C PRO A 213 -16.67 -22.24 7.53
N ALA A 214 -16.84 -23.49 7.09
CA ALA A 214 -15.93 -24.11 6.12
C ALA A 214 -15.87 -23.36 4.78
N ASP A 215 -16.94 -22.64 4.42
CA ASP A 215 -17.00 -21.79 3.23
C ASP A 215 -16.10 -20.54 3.32
N ARG A 216 -15.42 -20.30 4.45
CA ARG A 216 -14.45 -19.21 4.63
C ARG A 216 -13.03 -19.57 4.25
N LEU A 217 -12.74 -20.82 3.86
CA LEU A 217 -11.45 -21.18 3.28
C LEU A 217 -11.23 -20.44 1.96
N LEU A 218 -10.10 -19.74 1.80
CA LEU A 218 -9.70 -19.09 0.54
C LEU A 218 -8.63 -19.92 -0.16
N GLY A 219 -8.93 -20.41 -1.37
CA GLY A 219 -8.13 -21.45 -2.02
C GLY A 219 -8.36 -22.82 -1.36
N ASN A 220 -7.30 -23.62 -1.25
CA ASN A 220 -7.32 -24.89 -0.54
C ASN A 220 -6.49 -24.85 0.76
N GLU A 221 -6.70 -25.82 1.64
CA GLU A 221 -5.82 -26.04 2.80
C GLU A 221 -4.35 -26.16 2.32
N GLY A 222 -3.43 -25.51 3.03
CA GLY A 222 -1.99 -25.47 2.70
C GLY A 222 -1.59 -24.49 1.58
N GLN A 223 -2.53 -23.87 0.86
CA GLN A 223 -2.22 -22.93 -0.22
C GLN A 223 -1.97 -21.48 0.23
N GLY A 224 -1.94 -21.18 1.53
CA GLY A 224 -1.83 -19.81 2.02
C GLY A 224 -0.54 -19.09 1.62
N LEU A 225 0.60 -19.79 1.46
CA LEU A 225 1.81 -19.16 0.93
C LEU A 225 1.68 -18.74 -0.53
N GLU A 226 0.98 -19.52 -1.35
CA GLU A 226 0.71 -19.19 -2.76
C GLU A 226 -0.18 -17.95 -2.86
N VAL A 227 -1.25 -17.89 -2.05
CA VAL A 227 -2.13 -16.72 -1.92
C VAL A 227 -1.32 -15.48 -1.51
N ALA A 228 -0.44 -15.62 -0.51
CA ALA A 228 0.39 -14.52 -0.04
C ALA A 228 1.35 -14.01 -1.13
N PHE A 229 2.03 -14.91 -1.85
CA PHE A 229 2.96 -14.51 -2.91
C PHE A 229 2.25 -13.87 -4.09
N ASP A 230 1.09 -14.38 -4.51
CA ASP A 230 0.30 -13.74 -5.56
C ASP A 230 -0.20 -12.35 -5.13
N PHE A 231 -0.62 -12.17 -3.87
CA PHE A 231 -0.96 -10.84 -3.34
C PHE A 231 0.22 -9.85 -3.49
N PHE A 232 1.44 -10.27 -3.12
CA PHE A 232 2.62 -9.42 -3.19
C PHE A 232 3.03 -9.01 -4.62
N GLN A 233 2.61 -9.76 -5.64
CA GLN A 233 2.82 -9.38 -7.04
C GLN A 233 2.20 -8.01 -7.34
N ALA A 234 0.99 -7.76 -6.82
CA ALA A 234 0.26 -6.50 -7.05
C ALA A 234 0.45 -5.46 -5.94
N SER A 235 0.58 -5.90 -4.68
CA SER A 235 0.69 -4.96 -3.54
C SER A 235 2.00 -4.17 -3.56
N ARG A 236 3.11 -4.79 -3.96
CA ARG A 236 4.42 -4.12 -3.98
C ARG A 236 4.49 -2.95 -4.97
N PRO A 237 4.05 -3.09 -6.24
CA PRO A 237 3.91 -1.94 -7.14
C PRO A 237 3.00 -0.85 -6.57
N GLN A 238 1.88 -1.19 -5.94
CA GLN A 238 0.95 -0.21 -5.34
C GLN A 238 1.59 0.58 -4.19
N VAL A 239 2.32 -0.11 -3.30
CA VAL A 239 3.05 0.53 -2.18
C VAL A 239 4.20 1.39 -2.70
N ALA A 240 4.90 0.92 -3.72
CA ALA A 240 5.92 1.70 -4.40
C ALA A 240 5.34 2.97 -5.04
N ALA A 241 4.17 2.90 -5.67
CA ALA A 241 3.45 4.05 -6.20
C ALA A 241 3.08 5.05 -5.09
N SER A 242 2.65 4.55 -3.93
CA SER A 242 2.37 5.40 -2.75
C SER A 242 3.61 6.14 -2.26
N ALA A 243 4.78 5.48 -2.25
CA ALA A 243 6.06 6.11 -1.94
C ALA A 243 6.42 7.20 -2.95
N VAL A 244 6.19 6.97 -4.26
CA VAL A 244 6.35 7.99 -5.31
C VAL A 244 5.44 9.19 -5.07
N GLY A 245 4.19 8.97 -4.68
CA GLY A 245 3.23 10.06 -4.38
C GLY A 245 3.72 10.98 -3.25
N VAL A 246 4.21 10.40 -2.15
CA VAL A 246 4.79 11.16 -1.03
C VAL A 246 6.07 11.89 -1.45
N ALA A 247 6.94 11.22 -2.19
CA ALA A 247 8.17 11.82 -2.70
C ALA A 247 7.87 13.01 -3.61
N ARG A 248 6.93 12.86 -4.53
CA ARG A 248 6.50 13.90 -5.47
C ARG A 248 5.91 15.10 -4.73
N ALA A 249 5.03 14.87 -3.74
CA ALA A 249 4.47 15.94 -2.91
C ALA A 249 5.56 16.77 -2.20
N ALA A 250 6.54 16.09 -1.61
CA ALA A 250 7.66 16.75 -0.94
C ALA A 250 8.56 17.54 -1.90
N PHE A 251 8.84 16.97 -3.07
CA PHE A 251 9.62 17.61 -4.12
C PHE A 251 8.95 18.87 -4.68
N GLU A 252 7.67 18.78 -5.04
CA GLU A 252 6.92 19.91 -5.59
C GLU A 252 6.84 21.06 -4.58
N TYR A 253 6.49 20.75 -3.33
CA TYR A 253 6.42 21.74 -2.27
C TYR A 253 7.77 22.42 -2.00
N ALA A 254 8.85 21.64 -1.91
CA ALA A 254 10.20 22.18 -1.69
C ALA A 254 10.66 23.06 -2.87
N THR A 255 10.30 22.68 -4.09
CA THR A 255 10.59 23.45 -5.30
C THR A 255 9.88 24.80 -5.26
N ASP A 256 8.59 24.82 -4.94
CA ASP A 256 7.80 26.06 -4.87
C ASP A 256 8.27 26.97 -3.72
N TYR A 257 8.56 26.39 -2.55
CA TYR A 257 9.18 27.14 -1.46
C TYR A 257 10.52 27.76 -1.90
N ALA A 258 11.36 27.01 -2.62
CA ALA A 258 12.65 27.49 -3.08
C ALA A 258 12.56 28.61 -4.14
N ARG A 259 11.48 28.63 -4.93
CA ARG A 259 11.19 29.70 -5.90
C ARG A 259 10.82 31.02 -5.21
N GLY A 260 10.07 30.95 -4.11
CA GLY A 260 9.60 32.15 -3.39
C GLY A 260 10.53 32.62 -2.27
N ARG A 261 11.23 31.71 -1.57
CA ARG A 261 12.06 32.05 -0.42
C ARG A 261 13.35 32.73 -0.86
N GLU A 262 13.61 33.93 -0.37
CA GLU A 262 14.86 34.64 -0.62
C GLU A 262 15.89 34.47 0.51
N ALA A 263 17.15 34.33 0.12
CA ALA A 263 18.29 34.45 1.01
C ALA A 263 19.49 35.02 0.26
N PHE A 264 20.24 35.90 0.93
CA PHE A 264 21.36 36.63 0.33
C PHE A 264 20.94 37.37 -0.97
N GLY A 265 19.74 37.98 -0.98
CA GLY A 265 19.26 38.88 -2.03
C GLY A 265 18.69 38.26 -3.31
N ARG A 266 18.35 36.96 -3.31
CA ARG A 266 17.66 36.28 -4.44
C ARG A 266 16.97 34.99 -3.97
N PRO A 267 16.04 34.42 -4.76
CA PRO A 267 15.43 33.12 -4.48
C PRO A 267 16.46 32.02 -4.22
N ILE A 268 16.24 31.18 -3.21
CA ILE A 268 17.18 30.11 -2.85
C ILE A 268 17.31 29.06 -3.97
N LEU A 269 16.31 28.90 -4.85
CA LEU A 269 16.41 28.06 -6.05
C LEU A 269 17.57 28.48 -6.96
N SER A 270 17.95 29.76 -7.00
CA SER A 270 19.10 30.23 -7.79
C SER A 270 20.46 29.88 -7.18
N ARG A 271 20.50 29.17 -6.04
CA ARG A 271 21.73 28.72 -5.39
C ARG A 271 22.02 27.30 -5.84
N GLN A 272 23.20 27.08 -6.42
CA GLN A 272 23.57 25.80 -7.02
C GLN A 272 23.37 24.60 -6.08
N GLY A 273 23.73 24.74 -4.80
CA GLY A 273 23.53 23.69 -3.80
C GLY A 273 22.08 23.31 -3.54
N VAL A 274 21.13 24.24 -3.74
CA VAL A 274 19.69 23.99 -3.63
C VAL A 274 19.15 23.47 -4.96
N SER A 275 19.50 24.08 -6.09
CA SER A 275 19.01 23.66 -7.40
C SER A 275 19.45 22.24 -7.77
N PHE A 276 20.67 21.83 -7.42
CA PHE A 276 21.15 20.46 -7.68
C PHE A 276 20.39 19.44 -6.86
N LYS A 277 20.12 19.73 -5.58
CA LYS A 277 19.28 18.88 -4.73
C LYS A 277 17.89 18.68 -5.31
N LEU A 278 17.25 19.75 -5.77
CA LEU A 278 15.93 19.68 -6.42
C LEU A 278 15.99 18.93 -7.76
N ALA A 279 17.07 19.07 -8.53
CA ALA A 279 17.26 18.30 -9.76
C ALA A 279 17.40 16.79 -9.48
N ASP A 280 18.16 16.41 -8.45
CA ASP A 280 18.30 15.02 -8.03
C ASP A 280 16.96 14.44 -7.55
N MET A 281 16.19 15.22 -6.78
CA MET A 281 14.84 14.83 -6.35
C MET A 281 13.92 14.57 -7.55
N ALA A 282 13.93 15.44 -8.56
CA ALA A 282 13.14 15.26 -9.78
C ALA A 282 13.51 13.98 -10.53
N MET A 283 14.82 13.72 -10.74
CA MET A 283 15.29 12.50 -11.40
C MET A 283 14.90 11.23 -10.64
N LEU A 284 14.99 11.26 -9.31
CA LEU A 284 14.60 10.13 -8.45
C LEU A 284 13.10 9.83 -8.53
N VAL A 285 12.23 10.86 -8.56
CA VAL A 285 10.78 10.68 -8.73
C VAL A 285 10.48 9.98 -10.05
N GLU A 286 11.05 10.44 -11.16
CA GLU A 286 10.81 9.84 -12.48
C GLU A 286 11.35 8.41 -12.56
N ALA A 287 12.55 8.16 -12.06
CA ALA A 287 13.14 6.83 -12.04
C ALA A 287 12.29 5.84 -11.22
N ALA A 288 11.81 6.27 -10.05
CA ALA A 288 10.95 5.45 -9.19
C ALA A 288 9.61 5.15 -9.87
N ARG A 289 8.98 6.16 -10.49
CA ARG A 289 7.71 6.00 -11.21
C ARG A 289 7.82 4.98 -12.35
N LEU A 290 8.89 5.05 -13.14
CA LEU A 290 9.10 4.11 -14.25
C LEU A 290 9.27 2.66 -13.78
N LEU A 291 9.95 2.43 -12.64
CA LEU A 291 10.04 1.10 -12.06
C LEU A 291 8.67 0.58 -11.60
N VAL A 292 7.86 1.45 -10.99
CA VAL A 292 6.49 1.13 -10.58
C VAL A 292 5.64 0.72 -11.79
N TRP A 293 5.61 1.54 -12.84
CA TRP A 293 4.82 1.27 -14.05
C TRP A 293 5.26 -0.01 -14.74
N ARG A 294 6.57 -0.28 -14.80
CA ARG A 294 7.09 -1.54 -15.34
C ARG A 294 6.62 -2.75 -14.54
N ALA A 295 6.64 -2.68 -13.21
CA ALA A 295 6.19 -3.77 -12.36
C ALA A 295 4.67 -3.98 -12.47
N ALA A 296 3.88 -2.90 -12.48
CA ALA A 296 2.45 -2.96 -12.66
C ALA A 296 2.05 -3.52 -14.05
N ALA A 297 2.72 -3.10 -15.13
CA ALA A 297 2.46 -3.63 -16.46
C ALA A 297 2.78 -5.14 -16.57
N ALA A 298 3.79 -5.64 -15.85
CA ALA A 298 4.07 -7.07 -15.78
C ALA A 298 2.95 -7.83 -15.06
N VAL A 299 2.35 -7.24 -14.02
CA VAL A 299 1.16 -7.80 -13.36
C VAL A 299 0.01 -7.93 -14.36
N ASP A 300 -0.25 -6.89 -15.15
CA ASP A 300 -1.32 -6.88 -16.16
C ASP A 300 -1.09 -7.88 -17.29
N ALA A 301 0.17 -8.11 -17.66
CA ALA A 301 0.55 -9.12 -18.64
C ALA A 301 0.43 -10.57 -18.12
N GLY A 302 0.21 -10.76 -16.82
CA GLY A 302 0.24 -12.08 -16.17
C GLY A 302 1.66 -12.66 -16.04
N ASP A 303 2.68 -11.83 -16.17
CA ASP A 303 4.09 -12.21 -15.98
C ASP A 303 4.42 -12.33 -14.47
N ASP A 304 5.53 -13.00 -14.15
CA ASP A 304 6.08 -12.97 -12.79
C ASP A 304 6.66 -11.58 -12.49
N ALA A 305 5.84 -10.74 -11.86
CA ALA A 305 6.21 -9.40 -11.43
C ALA A 305 7.03 -9.39 -10.12
N GLY A 306 7.42 -10.54 -9.55
CA GLY A 306 7.93 -10.63 -8.18
C GLY A 306 9.26 -9.90 -8.03
N LEU A 307 10.14 -10.07 -9.02
CA LEU A 307 11.41 -9.36 -9.11
C LEU A 307 11.21 -7.86 -9.42
N LEU A 308 10.36 -7.54 -10.40
CA LEU A 308 10.11 -6.16 -10.82
C LEU A 308 9.47 -5.33 -9.70
N GLY A 309 8.50 -5.91 -8.98
CA GLY A 309 7.90 -5.33 -7.79
C GLY A 309 8.92 -5.12 -6.67
N SER A 310 9.88 -6.03 -6.51
CA SER A 310 10.97 -5.86 -5.52
C SER A 310 11.92 -4.71 -5.90
N TYR A 311 12.25 -4.56 -7.19
CA TYR A 311 13.00 -3.40 -7.68
C TYR A 311 12.26 -2.09 -7.43
N ALA A 312 10.99 -2.02 -7.84
CA ALA A 312 10.16 -0.83 -7.67
C ALA A 312 10.03 -0.45 -6.20
N LYS A 313 9.68 -1.41 -5.33
CA LYS A 313 9.46 -1.15 -3.90
C LYS A 313 10.72 -0.71 -3.19
N ALA A 314 11.85 -1.40 -3.39
CA ALA A 314 13.11 -1.01 -2.76
C ALA A 314 13.55 0.39 -3.20
N PHE A 315 13.54 0.65 -4.52
CA PHE A 315 14.00 1.93 -5.06
C PHE A 315 13.08 3.09 -4.66
N ALA A 316 11.76 2.94 -4.82
CA ALA A 316 10.81 4.00 -4.52
C ALA A 316 10.78 4.34 -3.02
N ALA A 317 10.89 3.34 -2.13
CA ALA A 317 10.94 3.58 -0.69
C ALA A 317 12.21 4.34 -0.26
N ASP A 318 13.37 3.95 -0.81
CA ASP A 318 14.64 4.61 -0.50
C ASP A 318 14.68 6.04 -1.09
N ALA A 319 14.19 6.22 -2.33
CA ALA A 319 14.06 7.52 -2.96
C ALA A 319 13.12 8.44 -2.17
N ALA A 320 11.96 7.95 -1.73
CA ALA A 320 11.02 8.74 -0.93
C ALA A 320 11.65 9.23 0.39
N MET A 321 12.40 8.38 1.08
CA MET A 321 13.09 8.77 2.31
C MET A 321 14.17 9.85 2.05
N GLN A 322 14.95 9.69 0.98
CA GLN A 322 15.96 10.68 0.59
C GLN A 322 15.31 12.02 0.23
N ILE A 323 14.33 12.00 -0.67
CA ILE A 323 13.63 13.18 -1.17
C ILE A 323 12.96 13.94 -0.02
N THR A 324 12.24 13.25 0.86
CA THR A 324 11.55 13.92 1.97
C THR A 324 12.50 14.52 3.00
N THR A 325 13.64 13.87 3.27
CA THR A 325 14.71 14.45 4.10
C THR A 325 15.31 15.69 3.45
N ASP A 326 15.56 15.64 2.14
CA ASP A 326 16.08 16.76 1.38
C ASP A 326 15.08 17.92 1.28
N ALA A 327 13.78 17.63 1.19
CA ALA A 327 12.72 18.63 1.22
C ALA A 327 12.73 19.42 2.55
N VAL A 328 12.83 18.72 3.69
CA VAL A 328 13.01 19.35 5.00
C VAL A 328 14.26 20.25 4.99
N GLN A 329 15.37 19.76 4.44
CA GLN A 329 16.62 20.51 4.36
C GLN A 329 16.53 21.77 3.49
N VAL A 330 15.79 21.74 2.38
CA VAL A 330 15.55 22.91 1.49
C VAL A 330 14.80 24.02 2.23
N LEU A 331 13.83 23.67 3.07
CA LEU A 331 13.07 24.63 3.87
C LEU A 331 13.87 25.19 5.06
N GLY A 332 14.91 24.48 5.50
CA GLY A 332 15.72 24.85 6.66
C GLY A 332 14.91 24.78 7.96
N GLY A 333 14.99 25.81 8.81
CA GLY A 333 14.25 25.83 10.08
C GLY A 333 12.73 25.67 9.92
N ALA A 334 12.16 26.19 8.83
CA ALA A 334 10.75 26.03 8.49
C ALA A 334 10.36 24.56 8.24
N GLY A 335 11.30 23.75 7.72
CA GLY A 335 11.06 22.34 7.43
C GLY A 335 10.92 21.45 8.66
N ILE A 336 11.31 21.92 9.84
CA ILE A 336 11.12 21.23 11.14
C ILE A 336 9.81 21.66 11.82
N MET A 337 9.23 22.78 11.41
CA MET A 337 7.98 23.28 11.97
C MET A 337 6.79 22.53 11.39
N ARG A 338 5.80 22.24 12.23
CA ARG A 338 4.56 21.55 11.82
C ARG A 338 3.60 22.42 11.02
N ASP A 339 3.94 23.69 10.80
CA ASP A 339 3.24 24.59 9.88
C ASP A 339 3.50 24.22 8.41
N HIS A 340 4.56 23.42 8.15
CA HIS A 340 4.91 22.93 6.82
C HIS A 340 4.74 21.39 6.75
N PRO A 341 4.23 20.86 5.62
CA PRO A 341 3.89 19.44 5.51
C PRO A 341 5.11 18.50 5.35
N VAL A 342 6.30 19.04 5.08
CA VAL A 342 7.50 18.24 4.73
C VAL A 342 7.98 17.34 5.87
N GLU A 343 7.83 17.76 7.13
CA GLU A 343 8.20 16.93 8.28
C GLU A 343 7.31 15.69 8.38
N LYS A 344 6.00 15.86 8.10
CA LYS A 344 5.05 14.76 8.08
C LYS A 344 5.37 13.78 6.96
N TRP A 345 5.64 14.26 5.75
CA TRP A 345 6.03 13.39 4.64
C TRP A 345 7.32 12.62 4.92
N MET A 346 8.28 13.22 5.62
CA MET A 346 9.49 12.53 6.07
C MET A 346 9.18 11.39 7.05
N ARG A 347 8.30 11.62 8.03
CA ARG A 347 7.82 10.56 8.94
C ARG A 347 7.07 9.45 8.20
N ASP A 348 6.18 9.82 7.29
CA ASP A 348 5.39 8.90 6.46
C ASP A 348 6.29 8.04 5.56
N ALA A 349 7.28 8.66 4.90
CA ALA A 349 8.17 7.98 3.96
C ALA A 349 8.96 6.84 4.60
N LYS A 350 9.32 6.96 5.88
CA LYS A 350 10.07 5.92 6.58
C LYS A 350 9.32 4.58 6.63
N VAL A 351 7.99 4.62 6.67
CA VAL A 351 7.14 3.41 6.75
C VAL A 351 7.32 2.54 5.51
N PHE A 352 7.50 3.13 4.33
CA PHE A 352 7.66 2.40 3.08
C PHE A 352 8.95 1.57 2.99
N GLN A 353 9.99 1.88 3.78
CA GLN A 353 11.19 1.02 3.86
C GLN A 353 10.94 -0.25 4.69
N ILE A 354 9.82 -0.34 5.42
CA ILE A 354 9.54 -1.40 6.40
C ILE A 354 8.40 -2.31 5.95
N VAL A 355 7.25 -1.73 5.60
CA VAL A 355 6.02 -2.49 5.29
C VAL A 355 6.12 -3.24 3.97
N GLU A 356 5.29 -4.27 3.77
CA GLU A 356 5.20 -5.03 2.51
C GLU A 356 6.56 -5.62 2.07
N GLY A 357 7.32 -6.10 3.07
CA GLY A 357 8.68 -6.61 2.97
C GLY A 357 9.71 -5.47 3.07
N THR A 358 10.58 -5.52 4.07
CA THR A 358 11.57 -4.47 4.35
C THR A 358 12.53 -4.25 3.17
N SER A 359 13.20 -3.10 3.14
CA SER A 359 14.25 -2.80 2.16
C SER A 359 15.32 -3.90 2.05
N GLU A 360 15.62 -4.61 3.15
CA GLU A 360 16.51 -5.78 3.19
C GLU A 360 15.88 -7.01 2.55
N ILE A 361 14.60 -7.30 2.83
CA ILE A 361 13.89 -8.42 2.21
C ILE A 361 13.78 -8.24 0.71
N GLN A 362 13.49 -7.03 0.22
CA GLN A 362 13.47 -6.77 -1.22
C GLN A 362 14.85 -7.06 -1.85
N ARG A 363 15.93 -6.62 -1.19
CA ARG A 363 17.31 -6.91 -1.62
C ARG A 363 17.65 -8.40 -1.55
N GLN A 364 17.12 -9.13 -0.58
CA GLN A 364 17.27 -10.59 -0.48
C GLN A 364 16.59 -11.29 -1.66
N ILE A 365 15.37 -10.87 -2.04
CA ILE A 365 14.66 -11.41 -3.22
C ILE A 365 15.49 -11.18 -4.48
N VAL A 366 15.94 -9.94 -4.69
CA VAL A 366 16.81 -9.58 -5.81
C VAL A 366 18.10 -10.41 -5.81
N SER A 367 18.77 -10.53 -4.67
CA SER A 367 19.99 -11.30 -4.53
C SER A 367 19.78 -12.79 -4.83
N THR A 368 18.65 -13.35 -4.39
CA THR A 368 18.29 -14.75 -4.65
C THR A 368 18.05 -14.98 -6.14
N TYR A 369 17.34 -14.07 -6.80
CA TYR A 369 17.17 -14.12 -8.25
C TYR A 369 18.53 -14.12 -8.98
N LEU A 370 19.44 -13.20 -8.61
CA LEU A 370 20.78 -13.11 -9.22
C LEU A 370 21.63 -14.37 -9.02
N LYS A 371 21.47 -15.08 -7.90
CA LYS A 371 22.19 -16.34 -7.63
C LYS A 371 21.64 -17.52 -8.44
N ASN A 372 20.33 -17.52 -8.68
CA ASN A 372 19.64 -18.61 -9.37
C ASN A 372 19.57 -18.40 -10.88
N ASP A 373 19.82 -17.18 -11.35
CA ASP A 373 19.88 -16.84 -12.77
C ASP A 373 21.18 -17.35 -13.42
N THR A 374 21.16 -18.63 -13.81
CA THR A 374 22.23 -19.25 -14.60
C THR A 374 22.19 -18.86 -16.10
N GLY A 375 21.25 -17.99 -16.51
CA GLY A 375 20.97 -17.62 -17.91
C GLY A 375 21.15 -16.13 -18.27
N GLY A 376 21.41 -15.27 -17.29
CA GLY A 376 21.92 -13.91 -17.46
C GLY A 376 20.86 -12.83 -17.72
N LEU A 377 20.53 -12.06 -16.68
CA LEU A 377 20.00 -10.68 -16.75
C LEU A 377 20.86 -9.73 -17.60
N LEU A 378 22.13 -10.07 -17.81
CA LEU A 378 23.07 -9.34 -18.67
C LEU A 378 23.18 -9.92 -20.09
N GLY A 379 22.46 -11.02 -20.39
CA GLY A 379 22.56 -11.76 -21.66
C GLY A 379 21.39 -11.56 -22.63
N ARG A 380 20.38 -10.76 -22.27
CA ARG A 380 19.24 -10.43 -23.13
C ARG A 380 19.24 -8.93 -23.45
N GLY A 381 20.20 -8.53 -24.29
CA GLY A 381 20.23 -7.24 -24.97
C GLY A 381 19.45 -7.30 -26.27
#